data_AF-A0A3B4XRM3-F1
#
_entry.id   AF-A0A3B4XRM3-F1
#
_cell.length_a   1.000
_cell.length_b   1.000
_cell.length_c   1.000
_cell.angle_alpha   90.00
_cell.angle_beta   90.00
_cell.angle_gamma   90.00
#
_symmetry.space_group_name_H-M   'P 1'
#
loop_
_entity.id
_entity.type
_entity.pdbx_description
1 polymer ?
#
loop_
_entity_poly.entity_id
_entity_poly.type
_entity_poly.pdbx_seq_one_letter_code
_entity_poly.pdbx_strand_id
1 'polypeptide(L)'
;MRRIRANAIAILTVAWILGTFYYLWQDNKPPSSPSSSASQTRSRSHGQKVVPGRLEIHRDDRTIPLIQQGQLLGGFDEKAYLAGKQLKPGDDPYREHAFNLQESDRLGSERAIRDTRHYRCASVNYDADLPTTSIIITFHNEARSTLLRTIKSVLMRSPPSLIQEIILIDDFSSDPEDCQLLSQIPKVRCLRNGRREGLIRSRVRGANTASASILTFLDSHCEVNADWLQPMIQRVKEDHTRVVSPIIDVISLDNFAYLAASADLRGGFDWSLHFKWEQIPIEQKMARSDPTQPIRTPVIAGGIFVMDKSWFNHLGQYDTHMDIWGGENFELSFRVWMCGGSLEILPCSRVGHVFRKRHPYDFPEGNALTYIKNTRRAAEVWMDEYKQYYYSARPSAQGKAFGSIADRLTLRRKLNCKPFRWYMENMNRCFFRFFFSLSLSLSLSLSLQKWKPKGTALQHMVSGLCLDSNTPTGPPVITQCRPQMASQTWEPQVIT
;
A
#
# COMPACT_ATOMS: atom_id res chain seq x y z
N MET A 1 -50.75 -14.88 5.49
CA MET A 1 -49.36 -14.47 5.12
C MET A 1 -48.33 -14.52 6.25
N ARG A 2 -48.65 -14.26 7.53
CA ARG A 2 -47.65 -14.32 8.63
C ARG A 2 -47.15 -15.73 9.00
N ARG A 3 -48.01 -16.76 8.97
CA ARG A 3 -47.63 -18.16 9.28
C ARG A 3 -46.68 -18.79 8.25
N ILE A 4 -46.81 -18.43 6.97
CA ILE A 4 -45.95 -18.96 5.89
C ILE A 4 -44.52 -18.43 6.01
N ARG A 5 -44.35 -17.17 6.44
CA ARG A 5 -43.02 -16.56 6.67
C ARG A 5 -42.30 -17.16 7.89
N ALA A 6 -43.04 -17.50 8.96
CA ALA A 6 -42.46 -18.16 10.13
C ALA A 6 -41.96 -19.57 9.80
N ASN A 7 -42.72 -20.33 9.01
CA ASN A 7 -42.34 -21.69 8.59
C ASN A 7 -41.12 -21.68 7.64
N ALA A 8 -41.02 -20.69 6.75
CA ALA A 8 -39.86 -20.55 5.87
C ALA A 8 -38.57 -20.22 6.64
N ILE A 9 -38.66 -19.36 7.66
CA ILE A 9 -37.51 -19.03 8.52
C ILE A 9 -37.09 -20.24 9.34
N ALA A 10 -38.05 -21.01 9.89
CA ALA A 10 -37.76 -22.22 10.65
C ALA A 10 -37.08 -23.31 9.78
N ILE A 11 -37.48 -23.47 8.53
CA ILE A 11 -36.86 -24.43 7.62
C ILE A 11 -35.43 -24.00 7.26
N LEU A 12 -35.21 -22.71 7.01
CA LEU A 12 -33.89 -22.17 6.69
C LEU A 12 -32.92 -22.26 7.88
N THR A 13 -33.39 -22.04 9.10
CA THR A 13 -32.56 -22.20 10.30
C THR A 13 -32.22 -23.66 10.55
N VAL A 14 -33.16 -24.60 10.39
CA VAL A 14 -32.87 -26.04 10.51
C VAL A 14 -31.89 -26.51 9.44
N ALA A 15 -32.04 -26.07 8.19
CA ALA A 15 -31.09 -26.39 7.12
C ALA A 15 -29.68 -25.85 7.40
N TRP A 16 -29.58 -24.64 7.95
CA TRP A 16 -28.29 -24.04 8.32
C TRP A 16 -27.62 -24.78 9.48
N ILE A 17 -28.38 -25.19 10.50
CA ILE A 17 -27.88 -25.99 11.64
C ILE A 17 -27.41 -27.36 11.16
N LEU A 18 -28.18 -28.06 10.32
CA LEU A 18 -27.78 -29.36 9.78
C LEU A 18 -26.55 -29.26 8.87
N GLY A 19 -26.44 -28.20 8.07
CA GLY A 19 -25.27 -27.94 7.23
C GLY A 19 -24.00 -27.67 8.05
N THR A 20 -24.10 -26.90 9.13
CA THR A 20 -22.97 -26.65 10.05
C THR A 20 -22.59 -27.91 10.82
N PHE A 21 -23.55 -28.72 11.25
CA PHE A 21 -23.27 -29.99 11.93
C PHE A 21 -22.62 -31.02 11.00
N TYR A 22 -23.07 -31.10 9.74
CA TYR A 22 -22.45 -31.95 8.72
C TYR A 22 -21.01 -31.52 8.44
N TYR A 23 -20.76 -30.20 8.30
CA TYR A 23 -19.43 -29.66 8.07
C TYR A 23 -18.48 -29.95 9.23
N LEU A 24 -18.93 -29.74 10.48
CA LEU A 24 -18.16 -30.03 11.68
C LEU A 24 -17.93 -31.54 11.91
N TRP A 25 -18.87 -32.39 11.48
CA TRP A 25 -18.70 -33.85 11.52
C TRP A 25 -17.67 -34.35 10.49
N GLN A 26 -17.59 -33.69 9.32
CA GLN A 26 -16.65 -34.06 8.27
C GLN A 26 -15.20 -33.74 8.64
N ASP A 27 -14.96 -32.63 9.36
CA ASP A 27 -13.64 -32.23 9.86
C ASP A 27 -13.14 -33.10 11.05
N ASN A 28 -14.03 -33.78 11.77
CA ASN A 28 -13.69 -34.58 12.95
C ASN A 28 -13.50 -36.08 12.69
N LYS A 29 -13.44 -36.52 11.43
CA LYS A 29 -13.09 -37.93 11.13
C LYS A 29 -11.58 -38.14 11.29
N PRO A 30 -11.13 -39.03 12.20
CA PRO A 30 -9.72 -39.40 12.26
C PRO A 30 -9.29 -40.13 10.97
N PRO A 31 -8.04 -39.98 10.52
CA PRO A 31 -7.55 -40.62 9.31
C PRO A 31 -7.55 -42.14 9.48
N SER A 32 -8.20 -42.85 8.56
CA SER A 32 -8.17 -44.31 8.50
C SER A 32 -6.79 -44.80 8.06
N SER A 33 -6.09 -45.51 8.94
CA SER A 33 -4.86 -46.24 8.64
C SER A 33 -5.11 -47.36 7.62
N PRO A 34 -4.26 -47.57 6.60
CA PRO A 34 -4.39 -48.71 5.71
C PRO A 34 -3.86 -49.97 6.41
N SER A 35 -4.71 -50.97 6.54
CA SER A 35 -4.35 -52.32 6.98
C SER A 35 -3.67 -53.08 5.85
N SER A 36 -2.57 -53.75 6.19
CA SER A 36 -1.86 -54.70 5.36
C SER A 36 -2.58 -56.06 5.34
N SER A 37 -2.79 -56.63 4.16
CA SER A 37 -2.73 -58.08 3.96
C SER A 37 -2.51 -58.43 2.50
N ALA A 38 -1.62 -59.40 2.32
CA ALA A 38 -1.04 -59.87 1.08
C ALA A 38 -2.01 -60.73 0.25
N SER A 39 -1.81 -60.78 -1.07
CA SER A 39 -1.32 -62.00 -1.76
C SER A 39 -1.47 -61.95 -3.29
N GLN A 40 -0.40 -62.39 -3.94
CA GLN A 40 -0.34 -63.23 -5.16
C GLN A 40 -0.67 -62.64 -6.55
N THR A 41 0.44 -62.34 -7.25
CA THR A 41 0.79 -62.84 -8.60
C THR A 41 -0.30 -63.46 -9.48
N ARG A 42 -0.58 -62.82 -10.63
CA ARG A 42 -0.46 -63.46 -11.96
C ARG A 42 -0.55 -62.46 -13.13
N SER A 43 0.36 -62.65 -14.08
CA SER A 43 0.46 -62.06 -15.40
C SER A 43 -0.77 -62.26 -16.29
N ARG A 44 -1.16 -61.26 -17.09
CA ARG A 44 -1.39 -61.40 -18.55
C ARG A 44 -1.65 -60.07 -19.24
N SER A 45 -1.24 -60.05 -20.51
CA SER A 45 -1.17 -58.97 -21.48
C SER A 45 -2.50 -58.62 -22.15
N HIS A 46 -2.47 -57.47 -22.86
CA HIS A 46 -3.32 -56.99 -23.97
C HIS A 46 -4.53 -56.10 -23.62
N GLY A 47 -4.65 -55.00 -24.37
CA GLY A 47 -5.94 -54.41 -24.72
C GLY A 47 -6.06 -52.91 -24.48
N GLN A 48 -5.58 -52.13 -25.43
CA GLN A 48 -5.81 -50.70 -25.62
C GLN A 48 -7.33 -50.37 -25.62
N LYS A 49 -7.76 -49.36 -24.85
CA LYS A 49 -8.90 -48.48 -25.19
C LYS A 49 -8.89 -47.21 -24.34
N VAL A 50 -8.67 -46.09 -25.03
CA VAL A 50 -8.77 -44.71 -24.53
C VAL A 50 -10.25 -44.31 -24.50
N VAL A 51 -10.71 -43.78 -23.36
CA VAL A 51 -11.88 -42.90 -23.27
C VAL A 51 -11.51 -41.75 -22.33
N PRO A 52 -11.71 -40.48 -22.71
CA PRO A 52 -11.23 -39.33 -21.97
C PRO A 52 -12.26 -38.82 -20.96
N GLY A 53 -11.77 -38.27 -19.84
CA GLY A 53 -12.52 -37.28 -19.08
C GLY A 53 -12.72 -37.60 -17.60
N ARG A 54 -11.77 -37.20 -16.77
CA ARG A 54 -12.01 -36.41 -15.55
C ARG A 54 -10.66 -35.86 -15.07
N LEU A 55 -10.38 -34.60 -15.38
CA LEU A 55 -9.26 -33.88 -14.75
C LEU A 55 -9.67 -33.63 -13.29
N GLU A 56 -9.21 -34.49 -12.39
CA GLU A 56 -9.16 -34.11 -10.98
C GLU A 56 -8.11 -33.01 -10.85
N ILE A 57 -8.57 -31.80 -10.55
CA ILE A 57 -7.70 -30.68 -10.24
C ILE A 57 -7.09 -30.97 -8.86
N HIS A 58 -5.93 -31.63 -8.89
CA HIS A 58 -5.03 -31.66 -7.74
C HIS A 58 -4.64 -30.21 -7.42
N ARG A 59 -5.04 -29.74 -6.24
CA ARG A 59 -4.71 -28.41 -5.74
C ARG A 59 -3.27 -28.46 -5.24
N ASP A 60 -2.32 -28.50 -6.17
CA ASP A 60 -0.90 -28.45 -5.85
C ASP A 60 -0.61 -27.13 -5.13
N ASP A 61 -0.02 -27.26 -3.94
CA ASP A 61 0.60 -26.15 -3.22
C ASP A 61 1.79 -25.68 -4.05
N ARG A 62 1.56 -24.73 -4.97
CA ARG A 62 2.55 -24.24 -5.93
C ARG A 62 3.63 -23.42 -5.21
N THR A 63 4.52 -24.11 -4.52
CA THR A 63 5.81 -23.57 -4.07
C THR A 63 6.65 -23.27 -5.30
N ILE A 64 7.13 -22.03 -5.43
CA ILE A 64 7.89 -21.61 -6.61
C ILE A 64 9.31 -22.18 -6.54
N PRO A 65 9.76 -22.99 -7.53
CA PRO A 65 11.15 -23.42 -7.59
C PRO A 65 12.05 -22.21 -7.86
N LEU A 66 13.09 -22.05 -7.05
CA LEU A 66 14.13 -21.05 -7.27
C LEU A 66 14.83 -21.33 -8.60
N ILE A 67 15.14 -20.28 -9.37
CA ILE A 67 16.03 -20.41 -10.52
C ILE A 67 17.40 -20.83 -9.98
N GLN A 68 17.78 -22.10 -10.18
CA GLN A 68 19.00 -22.68 -9.62
C GLN A 68 20.22 -22.13 -10.38
N GLN A 69 20.64 -20.92 -10.06
CA GLN A 69 21.85 -20.29 -10.58
C GLN A 69 22.91 -20.26 -9.48
N GLY A 70 23.60 -21.38 -9.30
CA GLY A 70 24.71 -21.54 -8.33
C GLY A 70 25.92 -20.61 -8.54
N GLN A 71 25.83 -19.66 -9.48
CA GLN A 71 26.84 -18.63 -9.78
C GLN A 71 26.43 -17.21 -9.37
N LEU A 72 25.21 -16.98 -8.85
CA LEU A 72 24.69 -15.62 -8.63
C LEU A 72 25.33 -14.84 -7.46
N LEU A 73 25.98 -15.51 -6.50
CA LEU A 73 26.48 -14.86 -5.28
C LEU A 73 27.97 -14.52 -5.31
N GLY A 74 28.72 -14.95 -6.34
CA GLY A 74 30.16 -14.75 -6.38
C GLY A 74 30.86 -15.32 -5.13
N GLY A 75 31.83 -14.58 -4.58
CA GLY A 75 32.56 -14.94 -3.36
C GLY A 75 31.94 -14.45 -2.04
N PHE A 76 30.68 -14.01 -2.05
CA PHE A 76 30.01 -13.48 -0.86
C PHE A 76 29.76 -14.57 0.20
N ASP A 77 30.35 -14.42 1.38
CA ASP A 77 30.10 -15.31 2.53
C ASP A 77 28.84 -14.89 3.29
N GLU A 78 27.71 -15.46 2.89
CA GLU A 78 26.41 -15.22 3.53
C GLU A 78 26.41 -15.60 5.01
N LYS A 79 27.07 -16.70 5.39
CA LYS A 79 27.06 -17.18 6.77
C LYS A 79 27.82 -16.19 7.66
N ALA A 80 28.97 -15.70 7.22
CA ALA A 80 29.72 -14.66 7.92
C ALA A 80 28.93 -13.35 8.00
N TYR A 81 28.29 -12.93 6.90
CA TYR A 81 27.48 -11.72 6.88
C TYR A 81 26.35 -11.77 7.92
N LEU A 82 25.58 -12.86 7.96
CA LEU A 82 24.48 -13.02 8.91
C LEU A 82 24.98 -13.20 10.36
N ALA A 83 26.08 -13.93 10.56
CA ALA A 83 26.67 -14.14 11.88
C ALA A 83 27.10 -12.84 12.58
N GLY A 84 27.46 -11.80 11.81
CA GLY A 84 27.92 -10.53 12.37
C GLY A 84 26.86 -9.73 13.15
N LYS A 85 25.57 -10.04 13.02
CA LYS A 85 24.47 -9.33 13.71
C LYS A 85 23.36 -10.25 14.24
N GLN A 86 23.73 -11.43 14.74
CA GLN A 86 22.74 -12.31 15.35
C GLN A 86 22.19 -11.73 16.66
N LEU A 87 20.89 -11.94 16.87
CA LEU A 87 20.22 -11.65 18.14
C LEU A 87 20.88 -12.45 19.27
N LYS A 88 21.22 -11.78 20.38
CA LYS A 88 21.82 -12.48 21.53
C LYS A 88 20.73 -13.26 22.29
N PRO A 89 21.08 -14.40 22.91
CA PRO A 89 20.13 -15.15 23.72
C PRO A 89 19.51 -14.27 24.83
N GLY A 90 18.18 -14.19 24.86
CA GLY A 90 17.43 -13.42 25.85
C GLY A 90 17.07 -11.97 25.44
N ASP A 91 17.62 -11.45 24.34
CA ASP A 91 17.24 -10.13 23.83
C ASP A 91 15.84 -10.16 23.19
N ASP A 92 15.12 -9.03 23.28
CA ASP A 92 13.82 -8.87 22.62
C ASP A 92 14.00 -8.79 21.09
N PRO A 93 13.47 -9.76 20.32
CA PRO A 93 13.63 -9.82 18.87
C PRO A 93 12.98 -8.66 18.12
N TYR A 94 12.06 -7.91 18.75
CA TYR A 94 11.36 -6.78 18.11
C TYR A 94 12.01 -5.43 18.38
N ARG A 95 12.95 -5.33 19.33
CA ARG A 95 13.44 -4.05 19.87
C ARG A 95 14.05 -3.17 18.79
N GLU A 96 14.93 -3.72 17.97
CA GLU A 96 15.75 -2.92 17.04
C GLU A 96 15.05 -2.69 15.71
N HIS A 97 14.29 -3.67 15.20
CA HIS A 97 13.73 -3.61 13.85
C HIS A 97 12.20 -3.52 13.79
N ALA A 98 11.50 -3.59 14.93
CA ALA A 98 10.03 -3.57 15.00
C ALA A 98 9.33 -4.69 14.22
N PHE A 99 10.03 -5.82 14.03
CA PHE A 99 9.54 -7.12 13.57
C PHE A 99 10.39 -8.20 14.26
N ASN A 100 9.97 -9.46 14.21
CA ASN A 100 10.66 -10.58 14.83
C ASN A 100 11.97 -10.94 14.11
N LEU A 101 13.10 -10.40 14.58
CA LEU A 101 14.42 -10.69 13.98
C LEU A 101 14.77 -12.19 14.04
N GLN A 102 14.44 -12.85 15.15
CA GLN A 102 14.75 -14.27 15.33
C GLN A 102 14.10 -15.15 14.25
N GLU A 103 12.82 -14.90 13.93
CA GLU A 103 12.16 -15.63 12.85
C GLU A 103 12.73 -15.27 11.47
N SER A 104 13.06 -13.99 11.24
CA SER A 104 13.73 -13.54 10.02
C SER A 104 15.04 -14.29 9.75
N ASP A 105 15.88 -14.44 10.77
CA ASP A 105 17.19 -15.08 10.67
C ASP A 105 17.07 -16.59 10.44
N ARG A 106 16.03 -17.23 11.00
CA ARG A 106 15.79 -18.68 10.86
C ARG A 106 15.41 -19.10 9.44
N LEU A 107 14.72 -18.24 8.70
CA LEU A 107 14.08 -18.60 7.43
C LEU A 107 15.04 -18.74 6.24
N GLY A 108 16.30 -18.36 6.39
CA GLY A 108 17.27 -18.31 5.30
C GLY A 108 16.95 -17.21 4.27
N SER A 109 17.91 -16.89 3.42
CA SER A 109 17.80 -15.81 2.45
C SER A 109 17.16 -16.21 1.11
N GLU A 110 17.09 -17.52 0.83
CA GLU A 110 16.55 -18.10 -0.41
C GLU A 110 15.20 -18.81 -0.22
N ARG A 111 14.50 -18.56 0.89
CA ARG A 111 13.27 -19.31 1.19
C ARG A 111 12.27 -19.30 0.03
N ALA A 112 11.64 -20.44 -0.19
CA ALA A 112 10.51 -20.53 -1.11
C ALA A 112 9.34 -19.71 -0.56
N ILE A 113 8.60 -19.06 -1.45
CA ILE A 113 7.35 -18.37 -1.14
C ILE A 113 6.26 -18.88 -2.07
N ARG A 114 5.01 -18.73 -1.63
CA ARG A 114 3.84 -19.13 -2.40
C ARG A 114 3.62 -18.17 -3.57
N ASP A 115 3.24 -18.71 -4.73
CA ASP A 115 2.72 -17.89 -5.83
C ASP A 115 1.32 -17.36 -5.46
N THR A 116 1.21 -16.05 -5.25
CA THR A 116 -0.02 -15.34 -4.88
C THR A 116 -0.71 -14.68 -6.08
N ARG A 117 -0.17 -14.85 -7.28
CA ARG A 117 -0.74 -14.29 -8.50
C ARG A 117 -2.04 -15.00 -8.86
N HIS A 118 -2.90 -14.29 -9.59
CA HIS A 118 -4.08 -14.91 -10.18
C HIS A 118 -3.64 -15.93 -11.26
N TYR A 119 -4.30 -17.09 -11.38
CA TYR A 119 -3.87 -18.16 -12.29
C TYR A 119 -3.72 -17.71 -13.76
N ARG A 120 -4.51 -16.72 -14.19
CA ARG A 120 -4.42 -16.12 -15.54
C ARG A 120 -3.12 -15.35 -15.80
N CYS A 121 -2.43 -14.90 -14.76
CA CYS A 121 -1.16 -14.17 -14.90
C CYS A 121 -0.07 -15.05 -15.54
N ALA A 122 -0.11 -16.36 -15.33
CA ALA A 122 0.82 -17.30 -15.97
C ALA A 122 0.63 -17.41 -17.50
N SER A 123 -0.50 -16.93 -18.02
CA SER A 123 -0.80 -16.91 -19.46
C SER A 123 -0.59 -15.53 -20.10
N VAL A 124 -0.13 -14.53 -19.33
CA VAL A 124 0.19 -13.21 -19.87
C VAL A 124 1.57 -13.27 -20.51
N ASN A 125 1.65 -12.92 -21.79
CA ASN A 125 2.91 -12.83 -22.51
C ASN A 125 3.43 -11.39 -22.46
N TYR A 126 4.74 -11.25 -22.29
CA TYR A 126 5.45 -9.97 -22.32
C TYR A 126 6.41 -9.94 -23.51
N ASP A 127 6.80 -8.74 -23.92
CA ASP A 127 7.75 -8.59 -25.02
C ASP A 127 9.10 -9.25 -24.68
N ALA A 128 9.79 -9.78 -25.69
CA ALA A 128 11.11 -10.39 -25.50
C ALA A 128 12.23 -9.34 -25.27
N ASP A 129 12.05 -8.13 -25.81
CA ASP A 129 13.00 -7.01 -25.83
C ASP A 129 12.67 -5.95 -24.77
N LEU A 130 12.35 -6.38 -23.55
CA LEU A 130 12.12 -5.44 -22.44
C LEU A 130 13.41 -4.68 -22.06
N PRO A 131 13.34 -3.36 -21.81
CA PRO A 131 14.49 -2.59 -21.37
C PRO A 131 14.95 -3.01 -19.98
N THR A 132 16.26 -2.87 -19.73
CA THR A 132 16.85 -3.14 -18.41
C THR A 132 16.40 -2.11 -17.37
N THR A 133 16.43 -2.49 -16.09
CA THR A 133 16.18 -1.60 -14.96
C THR A 133 17.34 -1.55 -13.96
N SER A 134 17.53 -0.39 -13.34
CA SER A 134 18.35 -0.22 -12.14
C SER A 134 17.43 -0.29 -10.93
N ILE A 135 17.68 -1.26 -10.05
CA ILE A 135 16.90 -1.45 -8.82
C ILE A 135 17.55 -0.62 -7.71
N ILE A 136 16.79 0.25 -7.07
CA ILE A 136 17.25 1.16 -6.02
C ILE A 136 16.61 0.73 -4.70
N ILE A 137 17.45 0.31 -3.76
CA ILE A 137 17.04 -0.07 -2.40
C ILE A 137 17.73 0.88 -1.44
N THR A 138 16.94 1.70 -0.75
CA THR A 138 17.44 2.59 0.30
C THR A 138 17.22 1.93 1.66
N PHE A 139 18.18 2.04 2.57
CA PHE A 139 18.03 1.49 3.91
C PHE A 139 18.74 2.32 4.97
N HIS A 140 18.29 2.18 6.21
CA HIS A 140 18.95 2.73 7.40
C HIS A 140 18.77 1.74 8.56
N ASN A 141 19.86 1.18 9.06
CA ASN A 141 19.86 0.19 10.16
C ASN A 141 18.86 -0.97 9.92
N GLU A 142 18.83 -1.50 8.70
CA GLU A 142 18.00 -2.67 8.37
C GLU A 142 18.65 -3.95 8.92
N ALA A 143 17.83 -4.95 9.25
CA ALA A 143 18.38 -6.26 9.61
C ALA A 143 19.10 -6.91 8.41
N ARG A 144 20.26 -7.51 8.66
CA ARG A 144 21.06 -8.18 7.62
C ARG A 144 20.25 -9.28 6.90
N SER A 145 19.42 -10.03 7.63
CA SER A 145 18.60 -11.10 7.04
C SER A 145 17.51 -10.59 6.09
N THR A 146 16.80 -9.51 6.43
CA THR A 146 15.78 -8.91 5.54
C THR A 146 16.40 -8.21 4.35
N LEU A 147 17.49 -7.47 4.54
CA LEU A 147 18.19 -6.78 3.46
C LEU A 147 18.76 -7.77 2.44
N LEU A 148 19.46 -8.81 2.90
CA LEU A 148 20.01 -9.85 2.03
C LEU A 148 18.89 -10.61 1.29
N ARG A 149 17.82 -10.97 2.00
CA ARG A 149 16.68 -11.68 1.39
C ARG A 149 15.96 -10.84 0.35
N THR A 150 15.90 -9.52 0.50
CA THR A 150 15.40 -8.60 -0.53
C THR A 150 16.24 -8.71 -1.80
N ILE A 151 17.56 -8.57 -1.68
CA ILE A 151 18.51 -8.63 -2.81
C ILE A 151 18.46 -10.00 -3.50
N LYS A 152 18.51 -11.09 -2.73
CA LYS A 152 18.47 -12.44 -3.29
C LYS A 152 17.12 -12.75 -3.93
N SER A 153 16.00 -12.30 -3.36
CA SER A 153 14.69 -12.46 -4.01
C SER A 153 14.67 -11.81 -5.39
N VAL A 154 15.24 -10.61 -5.53
CA VAL A 154 15.36 -9.90 -6.80
C VAL A 154 16.21 -10.69 -7.79
N LEU A 155 17.42 -11.12 -7.40
CA LEU A 155 18.34 -11.83 -8.28
C LEU A 155 17.79 -13.20 -8.72
N MET A 156 17.11 -13.92 -7.82
CA MET A 156 16.64 -15.28 -8.06
C MET A 156 15.31 -15.35 -8.81
N ARG A 157 14.51 -14.27 -8.82
CA ARG A 157 13.15 -14.24 -9.39
C ARG A 157 12.96 -13.18 -10.47
N SER A 158 14.06 -12.63 -10.98
CA SER A 158 14.06 -11.71 -12.11
C SER A 158 14.94 -12.27 -13.23
N PRO A 159 14.56 -12.12 -14.51
CA PRO A 159 15.44 -12.49 -15.61
C PRO A 159 16.77 -11.73 -15.52
N PRO A 160 17.94 -12.40 -15.54
CA PRO A 160 19.22 -11.72 -15.39
C PRO A 160 19.47 -10.63 -16.42
N SER A 161 18.95 -10.77 -17.64
CA SER A 161 19.07 -9.76 -18.71
C SER A 161 18.35 -8.45 -18.39
N LEU A 162 17.33 -8.44 -17.52
CA LEU A 162 16.58 -7.23 -17.18
C LEU A 162 17.21 -6.44 -16.03
N ILE A 163 18.06 -7.07 -15.21
CA ILE A 163 18.72 -6.40 -14.09
C ILE A 163 20.02 -5.78 -14.57
N GLN A 164 20.03 -4.46 -14.75
CA GLN A 164 21.27 -3.73 -15.04
C GLN A 164 22.18 -3.72 -13.83
N GLU A 165 21.63 -3.32 -12.67
CA GLU A 165 22.34 -3.18 -11.40
C GLU A 165 21.33 -3.09 -10.24
N ILE A 166 21.80 -3.42 -9.03
CA ILE A 166 21.10 -3.18 -7.78
C ILE A 166 21.93 -2.16 -7.00
N ILE A 167 21.37 -0.97 -6.77
CA ILE A 167 22.00 0.14 -6.06
C ILE A 167 21.44 0.17 -4.65
N LEU A 168 22.28 -0.20 -3.69
CA LEU A 168 22.01 -0.06 -2.26
C LEU A 168 22.44 1.33 -1.81
N ILE A 169 21.49 2.12 -1.31
CA ILE A 169 21.78 3.42 -0.70
C ILE A 169 21.70 3.27 0.81
N ASP A 170 22.87 3.22 1.45
CA ASP A 170 22.99 3.23 2.90
C ASP A 170 22.84 4.67 3.41
N ASP A 171 21.69 4.96 4.00
CA ASP A 171 21.34 6.26 4.57
C ASP A 171 21.92 6.42 5.98
N PHE A 172 23.26 6.36 6.07
CA PHE A 172 24.01 6.61 7.30
C PHE A 172 23.66 5.63 8.43
N SER A 173 23.65 4.32 8.13
CA SER A 173 23.52 3.26 9.13
C SER A 173 24.69 3.28 10.11
N SER A 174 24.48 2.85 11.35
CA SER A 174 25.52 2.80 12.39
C SER A 174 26.69 1.89 11.99
N ASP A 175 26.40 0.81 11.27
CA ASP A 175 27.39 -0.12 10.73
C ASP A 175 27.54 0.06 9.20
N PRO A 176 28.70 0.51 8.70
CA PRO A 176 28.95 0.60 7.26
C PRO A 176 29.11 -0.76 6.57
N GLU A 177 29.45 -1.82 7.31
CA GLU A 177 29.66 -3.15 6.72
C GLU A 177 28.36 -3.78 6.20
N ASP A 178 27.21 -3.38 6.74
CA ASP A 178 25.88 -3.82 6.27
C ASP A 178 25.73 -3.65 4.76
N CYS A 179 26.28 -2.56 4.21
CA CYS A 179 26.25 -2.23 2.79
C CYS A 179 27.49 -2.75 2.05
N GLN A 180 28.68 -2.54 2.63
CA GLN A 180 29.95 -2.81 1.96
C GLN A 180 30.13 -4.28 1.63
N LEU A 181 29.80 -5.18 2.56
CA LEU A 181 29.93 -6.62 2.34
C LEU A 181 29.01 -7.13 1.22
N LEU A 182 27.81 -6.55 1.09
CA LEU A 182 26.86 -6.90 0.03
C LEU A 182 27.33 -6.50 -1.37
N SER A 183 28.29 -5.56 -1.50
CA SER A 183 28.85 -5.19 -2.81
C SER A 183 29.68 -6.29 -3.48
N GLN A 184 30.01 -7.36 -2.74
CA GLN A 184 30.64 -8.56 -3.27
C GLN A 184 29.67 -9.42 -4.11
N ILE A 185 28.36 -9.21 -3.95
CA ILE A 185 27.34 -9.89 -4.75
C ILE A 185 27.32 -9.27 -6.16
N PRO A 186 27.38 -10.09 -7.23
CA PRO A 186 27.27 -9.62 -8.61
C PRO A 186 26.09 -8.65 -8.82
N LYS A 187 26.36 -7.58 -9.58
CA LYS A 187 25.43 -6.47 -9.89
C LYS A 187 25.05 -5.57 -8.71
N VAL A 188 25.47 -5.87 -7.48
CA VAL A 188 25.18 -5.04 -6.31
C VAL A 188 26.23 -3.94 -6.15
N ARG A 189 25.79 -2.70 -6.00
CA ARG A 189 26.62 -1.53 -5.74
C ARG A 189 26.17 -0.87 -4.46
N CYS A 190 27.11 -0.64 -3.54
CA CYS A 190 26.86 0.09 -2.30
C CYS A 190 27.21 1.58 -2.45
N LEU A 191 26.30 2.47 -2.07
CA LEU A 191 26.53 3.91 -1.95
C LEU A 191 26.10 4.38 -0.56
N ARG A 192 27.07 4.83 0.24
CA ARG A 192 26.80 5.33 1.61
C ARG A 192 26.68 6.84 1.65
N ASN A 193 25.66 7.36 2.34
CA ASN A 193 25.51 8.79 2.65
C ASN A 193 26.49 9.19 3.78
N GLY A 194 27.10 10.38 3.67
CA GLY A 194 28.01 10.91 4.69
C GLY A 194 27.29 11.41 5.95
N ARG A 195 25.97 11.56 5.90
CA ARG A 195 25.08 11.94 7.00
C ARG A 195 23.68 11.36 6.74
N ARG A 196 22.81 11.37 7.76
CA ARG A 196 21.42 10.94 7.61
C ARG A 196 20.64 11.92 6.73
N GLU A 197 20.35 11.50 5.50
CA GLU A 197 19.61 12.30 4.51
C GLU A 197 18.12 11.98 4.48
N GLY A 198 17.73 10.76 4.88
CA GLY A 198 16.36 10.28 4.82
C GLY A 198 16.04 9.54 3.51
N LEU A 199 14.87 8.88 3.49
CA LEU A 199 14.39 8.08 2.38
C LEU A 199 14.35 8.87 1.06
N ILE A 200 13.76 10.07 1.10
CA ILE A 200 13.49 10.89 -0.07
C ILE A 200 14.78 11.24 -0.82
N ARG A 201 15.74 11.85 -0.12
CA ARG A 201 17.02 12.27 -0.69
C ARG A 201 17.90 11.07 -1.08
N SER A 202 17.82 9.97 -0.34
CA SER A 202 18.51 8.72 -0.68
C SER A 202 18.00 8.11 -1.99
N ARG A 203 16.67 8.09 -2.21
CA ARG A 203 16.08 7.63 -3.48
C ARG A 203 16.50 8.50 -4.65
N VAL A 204 16.53 9.83 -4.46
CA VAL A 204 17.02 10.77 -5.48
C VAL A 204 18.49 10.51 -5.81
N ARG A 205 19.35 10.28 -4.80
CA ARG A 205 20.75 9.92 -5.03
C ARG A 205 20.86 8.63 -5.85
N GLY A 206 20.12 7.59 -5.50
CA GLY A 206 20.09 6.34 -6.26
C GLY A 206 19.64 6.54 -7.71
N ALA A 207 18.57 7.31 -7.94
CA ALA A 207 18.07 7.62 -9.28
C ALA A 207 19.09 8.39 -10.14
N ASN A 208 19.86 9.29 -9.53
CA ASN A 208 20.91 10.05 -10.22
C ASN A 208 22.09 9.16 -10.64
N THR A 209 22.44 8.16 -9.84
CA THR A 209 23.56 7.24 -10.13
C THR A 209 23.18 6.05 -11.00
N ALA A 210 21.88 5.71 -11.09
CA ALA A 210 21.37 4.64 -11.93
C ALA A 210 21.79 4.78 -13.40
N SER A 211 22.22 3.71 -14.04
CA SER A 211 22.64 3.69 -15.45
C SER A 211 21.54 3.25 -16.42
N ALA A 212 20.53 2.50 -15.96
CA ALA A 212 19.43 2.04 -16.79
C ALA A 212 18.41 3.16 -17.12
N SER A 213 17.63 2.94 -18.17
CA SER A 213 16.50 3.81 -18.53
C SER A 213 15.29 3.65 -17.60
N ILE A 214 15.10 2.49 -16.98
CA ILE A 214 14.00 2.22 -16.07
C ILE A 214 14.49 2.18 -14.62
N LEU A 215 13.83 2.91 -13.73
CA LEU A 215 14.08 2.88 -12.29
C LEU A 215 13.06 1.98 -11.60
N THR A 216 13.54 1.08 -10.75
CA THR A 216 12.69 0.24 -9.88
C THR A 216 13.05 0.53 -8.42
N PHE A 217 12.12 1.04 -7.64
CA PHE A 217 12.32 1.29 -6.21
C PHE A 217 11.75 0.15 -5.39
N LEU A 218 12.51 -0.30 -4.39
CA LEU A 218 12.12 -1.30 -3.40
C LEU A 218 12.53 -0.84 -2.01
N ASP A 219 11.70 -1.15 -1.01
CA ASP A 219 12.10 -1.06 0.38
C ASP A 219 13.01 -2.24 0.76
N SER A 220 13.80 -2.08 1.82
CA SER A 220 14.87 -3.02 2.22
C SER A 220 14.41 -4.31 2.90
N HIS A 221 13.09 -4.52 2.99
CA HIS A 221 12.45 -5.63 3.68
C HIS A 221 11.28 -6.16 2.83
N CYS A 222 11.62 -6.48 1.58
CA CYS A 222 10.71 -6.98 0.57
C CYS A 222 11.10 -8.39 0.11
N GLU A 223 10.12 -9.15 -0.38
CA GLU A 223 10.37 -10.39 -1.11
C GLU A 223 9.55 -10.40 -2.39
N VAL A 224 10.22 -10.33 -3.53
CA VAL A 224 9.54 -10.29 -4.83
C VAL A 224 9.02 -11.68 -5.20
N ASN A 225 7.87 -11.76 -5.88
CA ASN A 225 7.27 -13.02 -6.31
C ASN A 225 7.70 -13.40 -7.75
N ALA A 226 7.24 -14.54 -8.25
CA ALA A 226 7.51 -14.98 -9.63
C ALA A 226 6.98 -13.98 -10.67
N ASP A 227 7.79 -13.73 -11.72
CA ASP A 227 7.53 -12.80 -12.83
C ASP A 227 6.99 -11.43 -12.38
N TRP A 228 7.46 -10.94 -11.23
CA TRP A 228 7.00 -9.65 -10.71
C TRP A 228 7.43 -8.48 -11.60
N LEU A 229 8.58 -8.59 -12.27
CA LEU A 229 9.26 -7.45 -12.90
C LEU A 229 8.74 -7.16 -14.31
N GLN A 230 8.59 -8.21 -15.14
CA GLN A 230 8.17 -8.11 -16.54
C GLN A 230 6.86 -7.33 -16.73
N PRO A 231 5.77 -7.59 -15.96
CA PRO A 231 4.56 -6.78 -16.08
C PRO A 231 4.79 -5.29 -15.83
N MET A 232 5.66 -4.93 -14.88
CA MET A 232 5.94 -3.53 -14.58
C MET A 232 6.75 -2.85 -15.68
N ILE A 233 7.82 -3.49 -16.15
CA ILE A 233 8.65 -2.93 -17.22
C ILE A 233 7.86 -2.80 -18.53
N GLN A 234 7.04 -3.80 -18.88
CA GLN A 234 6.17 -3.77 -20.07
C GLN A 234 5.30 -2.51 -20.07
N ARG A 235 4.64 -2.20 -18.95
CA ARG A 235 3.72 -1.05 -18.85
C ARG A 235 4.42 0.30 -19.02
N VAL A 236 5.64 0.43 -18.49
CA VAL A 236 6.44 1.65 -18.64
C VAL A 236 7.05 1.75 -20.05
N LYS A 237 7.41 0.62 -20.68
CA LYS A 237 7.87 0.57 -22.08
C LYS A 237 6.78 1.06 -23.03
N GLU A 238 5.53 0.64 -22.82
CA GLU A 238 4.38 1.03 -23.65
C GLU A 238 4.05 2.53 -23.55
N ASP A 239 4.35 3.15 -22.41
CA ASP A 239 4.11 4.57 -22.15
C ASP A 239 4.99 5.01 -20.98
N HIS A 240 6.05 5.73 -21.33
CA HIS A 240 7.08 6.17 -20.38
C HIS A 240 6.53 7.14 -19.30
N THR A 241 5.31 7.65 -19.45
CA THR A 241 4.67 8.54 -18.46
C THR A 241 3.96 7.78 -17.34
N ARG A 242 3.85 6.44 -17.46
CA ARG A 242 3.25 5.57 -16.45
C ARG A 242 4.21 5.33 -15.30
N VAL A 243 3.65 5.36 -14.09
CA VAL A 243 4.30 4.94 -12.85
C VAL A 243 3.50 3.77 -12.31
N VAL A 244 4.15 2.62 -12.17
CA VAL A 244 3.44 1.36 -11.88
C VAL A 244 3.92 0.74 -10.58
N SER A 245 3.00 0.18 -9.81
CA SER A 245 3.27 -0.53 -8.55
C SER A 245 2.75 -1.96 -8.63
N PRO A 246 3.37 -2.91 -7.92
CA PRO A 246 2.81 -4.25 -7.75
C PRO A 246 1.61 -4.22 -6.78
N ILE A 247 0.88 -5.33 -6.70
CA ILE A 247 0.15 -5.62 -5.47
C ILE A 247 1.18 -5.93 -4.38
N ILE A 248 1.05 -5.23 -3.26
CA ILE A 248 1.93 -5.37 -2.10
C ILE A 248 1.32 -6.40 -1.16
N ASP A 249 1.87 -7.61 -1.19
CA ASP A 249 1.52 -8.69 -0.27
C ASP A 249 2.11 -8.43 1.13
N VAL A 250 1.54 -9.08 2.14
CA VAL A 250 1.95 -8.88 3.53
C VAL A 250 2.94 -9.96 3.92
N ILE A 251 4.13 -9.57 4.36
CA ILE A 251 5.01 -10.43 5.14
C ILE A 251 4.72 -10.13 6.61
N SER A 252 4.22 -11.14 7.33
CA SER A 252 3.88 -11.00 8.74
C SER A 252 5.10 -10.59 9.57
N LEU A 253 4.96 -9.55 10.40
CA LEU A 253 6.06 -9.07 11.25
C LEU A 253 6.43 -10.06 12.37
N ASP A 254 5.56 -11.03 12.68
CA ASP A 254 5.73 -11.93 13.83
C ASP A 254 6.35 -13.27 13.42
N ASN A 255 5.86 -13.87 12.33
CA ASN A 255 6.26 -15.20 11.87
C ASN A 255 6.75 -15.23 10.41
N PHE A 256 6.84 -14.06 9.76
CA PHE A 256 7.30 -13.92 8.39
C PHE A 256 6.51 -14.72 7.34
N ALA A 257 5.28 -15.15 7.66
CA ALA A 257 4.40 -15.76 6.67
C ALA A 257 4.14 -14.78 5.52
N TYR A 258 4.25 -15.27 4.27
CA TYR A 258 3.94 -14.52 3.07
C TYR A 258 2.45 -14.65 2.75
N LEU A 259 1.69 -13.57 2.95
CA LEU A 259 0.23 -13.54 2.88
C LEU A 259 -0.23 -12.70 1.69
N ALA A 260 -1.06 -13.30 0.83
CA ALA A 260 -1.61 -12.63 -0.34
C ALA A 260 -2.50 -11.44 0.06
N ALA A 261 -2.25 -10.27 -0.53
CA ALA A 261 -3.15 -9.13 -0.47
C ALA A 261 -4.27 -9.23 -1.52
N SER A 262 -5.37 -8.53 -1.27
CA SER A 262 -6.49 -8.47 -2.21
C SER A 262 -6.10 -7.72 -3.48
N ALA A 263 -6.49 -8.27 -4.63
CA ALA A 263 -6.32 -7.64 -5.95
C ALA A 263 -7.41 -6.61 -6.28
N ASP A 264 -8.36 -6.40 -5.37
CA ASP A 264 -9.46 -5.44 -5.52
C ASP A 264 -9.20 -4.13 -4.77
N LEU A 265 -7.93 -3.82 -4.48
CA LEU A 265 -7.53 -2.63 -3.74
C LEU A 265 -6.83 -1.62 -4.63
N ARG A 266 -7.09 -0.34 -4.36
CA ARG A 266 -6.36 0.81 -4.87
C ARG A 266 -5.92 1.70 -3.71
N GLY A 267 -4.90 2.53 -3.92
CA GLY A 267 -4.49 3.50 -2.93
C GLY A 267 -5.45 4.68 -2.86
N GLY A 268 -5.80 5.08 -1.65
CA GLY A 268 -6.59 6.25 -1.33
C GLY A 268 -5.96 7.03 -0.18
N PHE A 269 -6.59 8.13 0.18
CA PHE A 269 -6.15 8.97 1.29
C PHE A 269 -7.33 9.67 1.95
N ASP A 270 -7.18 10.04 3.21
CA ASP A 270 -8.09 10.96 3.88
C ASP A 270 -7.59 12.41 3.81
N TRP A 271 -8.42 13.37 4.22
CA TRP A 271 -8.03 14.78 4.18
C TRP A 271 -6.83 15.12 5.09
N SER A 272 -6.49 14.27 6.06
CA SER A 272 -5.29 14.46 6.88
C SER A 272 -3.99 14.05 6.15
N LEU A 273 -4.10 13.67 4.87
CA LEU A 273 -3.06 13.04 4.06
C LEU A 273 -2.52 11.79 4.74
N HIS A 274 -3.41 10.93 5.23
CA HIS A 274 -3.07 9.58 5.66
C HIS A 274 -3.43 8.57 4.58
N PHE A 275 -2.51 7.64 4.29
CA PHE A 275 -2.69 6.66 3.22
C PHE A 275 -3.62 5.56 3.70
N LYS A 276 -4.51 5.09 2.83
CA LYS A 276 -5.38 3.95 3.09
C LYS A 276 -5.57 3.11 1.83
N TRP A 277 -5.77 1.82 2.01
CA TRP A 277 -6.24 0.95 0.95
C TRP A 277 -7.76 1.07 0.84
N GLU A 278 -8.24 1.37 -0.36
CA GLU A 278 -9.67 1.44 -0.67
C GLU A 278 -10.04 0.32 -1.64
N GLN A 279 -11.25 -0.22 -1.51
CA GLN A 279 -11.75 -1.12 -2.55
C GLN A 279 -11.96 -0.35 -3.86
N ILE A 280 -11.71 -1.03 -4.97
CA ILE A 280 -12.06 -0.53 -6.30
C ILE A 280 -13.58 -0.26 -6.32
N PRO A 281 -14.03 0.91 -6.82
CA PRO A 281 -15.45 1.21 -6.96
C PRO A 281 -16.20 0.11 -7.70
N ILE A 282 -17.42 -0.22 -7.25
CA ILE A 282 -18.22 -1.32 -7.81
C ILE A 282 -18.37 -1.20 -9.33
N GLU A 283 -18.60 0.01 -9.85
CA GLU A 283 -18.70 0.27 -11.29
C GLU A 283 -17.43 -0.17 -12.05
N GLN A 284 -16.24 0.18 -11.53
CA GLN A 284 -14.96 -0.21 -12.12
C GLN A 284 -14.70 -1.71 -11.94
N LYS A 285 -15.07 -2.27 -10.80
CA LYS A 285 -14.94 -3.70 -10.52
C LYS A 285 -15.81 -4.53 -11.48
N MET A 286 -17.04 -4.10 -11.75
CA MET A 286 -17.96 -4.78 -12.67
C MET A 286 -17.55 -4.63 -14.13
N ALA A 287 -16.95 -3.48 -14.52
CA ALA A 287 -16.43 -3.27 -15.87
C ALA A 287 -15.18 -4.11 -16.17
N ARG A 288 -14.50 -4.62 -15.13
CA ARG A 288 -13.27 -5.37 -15.23
C ARG A 288 -13.55 -6.86 -15.44
N SER A 289 -13.59 -7.29 -16.70
CA SER A 289 -13.79 -8.70 -17.09
C SER A 289 -12.53 -9.56 -16.94
N ASP A 290 -11.35 -8.94 -16.99
CA ASP A 290 -10.06 -9.60 -16.88
C ASP A 290 -9.33 -9.19 -15.58
N PRO A 291 -9.12 -10.12 -14.64
CA PRO A 291 -8.47 -9.84 -13.36
C PRO A 291 -6.96 -9.55 -13.47
N THR A 292 -6.36 -9.70 -14.66
CA THR A 292 -4.93 -9.38 -14.88
C THR A 292 -4.68 -7.92 -15.26
N GLN A 293 -5.73 -7.18 -15.65
CA GLN A 293 -5.59 -5.81 -16.15
C GLN A 293 -4.99 -4.83 -15.13
N PRO A 294 -4.31 -3.76 -15.55
CA PRO A 294 -3.89 -2.70 -14.64
C PRO A 294 -5.07 -2.06 -13.89
N ILE A 295 -4.83 -1.58 -12.67
CA ILE A 295 -5.80 -0.83 -11.85
C ILE A 295 -5.29 0.59 -11.70
N ARG A 296 -6.03 1.59 -12.21
CA ARG A 296 -5.66 2.99 -11.98
C ARG A 296 -5.83 3.35 -10.50
N THR A 297 -4.79 3.93 -9.90
CA THR A 297 -4.79 4.27 -8.47
C THR A 297 -4.62 5.77 -8.26
N PRO A 298 -5.46 6.43 -7.43
CA PRO A 298 -5.27 7.85 -7.08
C PRO A 298 -3.89 8.14 -6.48
N VAL A 299 -3.44 7.26 -5.60
CA VAL A 299 -2.15 7.38 -4.89
C VAL A 299 -1.47 6.01 -4.82
N ILE A 300 -0.14 5.99 -4.84
CA ILE A 300 0.65 4.78 -4.58
C ILE A 300 1.08 4.73 -3.10
N ALA A 301 1.35 3.54 -2.58
CA ALA A 301 1.92 3.40 -1.23
C ALA A 301 3.29 4.09 -1.14
N GLY A 302 4.06 4.09 -2.24
CA GLY A 302 5.33 4.83 -2.37
C GLY A 302 6.57 3.99 -2.11
N GLY A 303 6.46 2.85 -1.41
CA GLY A 303 7.58 1.94 -1.13
C GLY A 303 8.13 1.22 -2.37
N ILE A 304 7.24 0.82 -3.26
CA ILE A 304 7.54 -0.11 -4.36
C ILE A 304 6.89 0.39 -5.65
N PHE A 305 7.68 0.80 -6.62
CA PHE A 305 7.20 1.24 -7.92
C PHE A 305 8.28 1.23 -8.99
N VAL A 306 7.86 1.25 -10.26
CA VAL A 306 8.70 1.31 -11.45
C VAL A 306 8.30 2.54 -12.27
N MET A 307 9.30 3.25 -12.80
CA MET A 307 9.11 4.48 -13.55
C MET A 307 10.28 4.70 -14.53
N ASP A 308 10.00 5.33 -15.66
CA ASP A 308 11.05 5.75 -16.60
C ASP A 308 11.94 6.84 -15.96
N LYS A 309 13.26 6.71 -16.10
CA LYS A 309 14.25 7.63 -15.52
C LYS A 309 14.13 9.04 -16.11
N SER A 310 13.91 9.15 -17.42
CA SER A 310 13.77 10.46 -18.07
C SER A 310 12.50 11.15 -17.59
N TRP A 311 11.42 10.40 -17.38
CA TRP A 311 10.17 10.91 -16.82
C TRP A 311 10.33 11.33 -15.35
N PHE A 312 11.03 10.54 -14.54
CA PHE A 312 11.35 10.90 -13.15
C PHE A 312 12.12 12.23 -13.08
N ASN A 313 13.10 12.42 -13.97
CA ASN A 313 13.86 13.66 -14.07
C ASN A 313 13.00 14.82 -14.60
N HIS A 314 12.20 14.58 -15.64
CA HIS A 314 11.31 15.58 -16.23
C HIS A 314 10.30 16.12 -15.22
N LEU A 315 9.72 15.23 -14.41
CA LEU A 315 8.81 15.63 -13.34
C LEU A 315 9.53 16.38 -12.21
N GLY A 316 10.86 16.41 -12.15
CA GLY A 316 11.62 17.10 -11.11
C GLY A 316 11.91 16.24 -9.87
N GLN A 317 12.04 14.92 -10.05
CA GLN A 317 12.47 13.94 -9.04
C GLN A 317 11.58 13.95 -7.80
N TYR A 318 12.09 13.81 -6.57
CA TYR A 318 11.32 14.14 -5.36
C TYR A 318 11.59 15.57 -4.89
N ASP A 319 10.70 16.11 -4.06
CA ASP A 319 10.97 17.33 -3.29
C ASP A 319 12.06 17.06 -2.22
N THR A 320 13.30 17.46 -2.50
CA THR A 320 14.46 17.21 -1.64
C THR A 320 14.44 17.98 -0.31
N HIS A 321 13.49 18.88 -0.11
CA HIS A 321 13.26 19.56 1.17
C HIS A 321 12.28 18.80 2.09
N MET A 322 11.77 17.64 1.64
CA MET A 322 11.11 16.68 2.53
C MET A 322 12.15 15.88 3.31
N ASP A 323 11.87 15.62 4.59
CA ASP A 323 12.81 14.97 5.50
C ASP A 323 12.38 13.58 5.90
N ILE A 324 13.37 12.68 6.04
CA ILE A 324 13.26 11.32 6.59
C ILE A 324 12.23 10.44 5.88
N TRP A 325 10.93 10.62 6.15
CA TRP A 325 9.86 9.74 5.69
C TRP A 325 8.50 10.45 5.72
N GLY A 326 7.62 10.09 4.78
CA GLY A 326 6.21 10.42 4.77
C GLY A 326 5.89 11.67 3.95
N GLY A 327 4.77 11.64 3.24
CA GLY A 327 4.31 12.74 2.39
C GLY A 327 4.75 12.64 0.93
N GLU A 328 5.89 12.00 0.66
CA GLU A 328 6.50 11.93 -0.67
C GLU A 328 5.67 11.10 -1.65
N ASN A 329 4.97 10.08 -1.15
CA ASN A 329 4.08 9.24 -1.93
C ASN A 329 2.85 10.03 -2.43
N PHE A 330 2.29 10.94 -1.61
CA PHE A 330 1.20 11.84 -2.05
C PHE A 330 1.70 12.87 -3.04
N GLU A 331 2.84 13.51 -2.75
CA GLU A 331 3.44 14.54 -3.59
C GLU A 331 3.71 14.01 -5.00
N LEU A 332 4.40 12.87 -5.09
CA LEU A 332 4.66 12.23 -6.38
C LEU A 332 3.36 11.82 -7.07
N SER A 333 2.39 11.26 -6.33
CA SER A 333 1.13 10.82 -6.93
C SER A 333 0.32 11.96 -7.53
N PHE A 334 0.16 13.06 -6.78
CA PHE A 334 -0.53 14.26 -7.27
C PHE A 334 0.18 14.83 -8.48
N ARG A 335 1.51 14.95 -8.41
CA ARG A 335 2.32 15.47 -9.51
C ARG A 335 2.19 14.62 -10.77
N VAL A 336 2.36 13.30 -10.69
CA VAL A 336 2.23 12.40 -11.85
C VAL A 336 0.87 12.59 -12.52
N TRP A 337 -0.22 12.54 -11.75
CA TRP A 337 -1.56 12.70 -12.30
C TRP A 337 -1.82 14.07 -12.90
N MET A 338 -1.48 15.13 -12.17
CA MET A 338 -1.79 16.50 -12.57
C MET A 338 -0.91 16.97 -13.73
N CYS A 339 0.28 16.39 -13.91
CA CYS A 339 1.24 16.78 -14.93
C CYS A 339 1.29 15.81 -16.12
N GLY A 340 0.23 15.01 -16.34
CA GLY A 340 0.01 14.27 -17.59
C GLY A 340 0.42 12.81 -17.61
N GLY A 341 0.91 12.24 -16.51
CA GLY A 341 1.19 10.82 -16.36
C GLY A 341 0.02 10.03 -15.77
N SER A 342 0.29 8.79 -15.37
CA SER A 342 -0.69 7.96 -14.67
C SER A 342 -0.05 7.00 -13.67
N LEU A 343 -0.84 6.62 -12.66
CA LEU A 343 -0.46 5.63 -11.64
C LEU A 343 -1.28 4.36 -11.80
N GLU A 344 -0.61 3.21 -11.84
CA GLU A 344 -1.26 1.90 -11.99
C GLU A 344 -0.77 0.90 -10.94
N ILE A 345 -1.66 0.02 -10.47
CA ILE A 345 -1.33 -1.19 -9.71
C ILE A 345 -1.51 -2.39 -10.65
N LEU A 346 -0.50 -3.26 -10.74
CA LEU A 346 -0.48 -4.39 -11.67
C LEU A 346 -0.72 -5.71 -10.93
N PRO A 347 -1.87 -6.38 -11.11
CA PRO A 347 -2.19 -7.57 -10.31
C PRO A 347 -1.33 -8.80 -10.54
N CYS A 348 -0.68 -8.88 -11.70
CA CYS A 348 0.28 -9.93 -12.01
C CYS A 348 1.68 -9.66 -11.47
N SER A 349 1.95 -8.45 -10.98
CA SER A 349 3.16 -8.15 -10.22
C SER A 349 2.87 -8.21 -8.73
N ARG A 350 3.60 -9.07 -8.00
CA ARG A 350 3.40 -9.32 -6.57
C ARG A 350 4.73 -9.13 -5.83
N VAL A 351 4.72 -8.31 -4.79
CA VAL A 351 5.90 -8.12 -3.92
C VAL A 351 5.43 -8.13 -2.47
N GLY A 352 6.02 -9.00 -1.66
CA GLY A 352 5.76 -9.03 -0.23
C GLY A 352 6.53 -7.93 0.47
N HIS A 353 5.93 -7.33 1.50
CA HIS A 353 6.53 -6.28 2.31
C HIS A 353 6.29 -6.54 3.80
N VAL A 354 7.31 -6.35 4.65
CA VAL A 354 7.16 -6.46 6.11
C VAL A 354 6.48 -5.21 6.67
N PHE A 355 5.18 -5.30 6.94
CA PHE A 355 4.43 -4.20 7.54
C PHE A 355 4.66 -4.11 9.04
N ARG A 356 5.22 -2.98 9.49
CA ARG A 356 5.57 -2.73 10.90
C ARG A 356 4.51 -1.83 11.56
N LYS A 357 4.33 -1.98 12.88
CA LYS A 357 3.42 -1.11 13.68
C LYS A 357 4.07 0.21 14.12
N ARG A 358 5.41 0.27 14.13
CA ARG A 358 6.20 1.44 14.53
C ARG A 358 7.43 1.58 13.64
N HIS A 359 7.96 2.80 13.56
CA HIS A 359 9.25 3.05 12.91
C HIS A 359 10.39 2.66 13.87
N PRO A 360 11.40 1.91 13.41
CA PRO A 360 12.57 1.53 14.22
C PRO A 360 13.69 2.58 14.24
N TYR A 361 13.51 3.71 13.56
CA TYR A 361 14.53 4.74 13.39
C TYR A 361 14.09 6.08 13.95
N ASP A 362 15.08 6.92 14.27
CA ASP A 362 14.86 8.23 14.86
C ASP A 362 14.43 9.28 13.84
N PHE A 363 13.67 10.25 14.34
CA PHE A 363 13.29 11.46 13.62
C PHE A 363 13.90 12.65 14.36
N PRO A 364 14.90 13.35 13.79
CA PRO A 364 15.62 14.43 14.50
C PRO A 364 14.72 15.53 15.05
N GLU A 365 13.64 15.88 14.31
CA GLU A 365 12.64 16.87 14.73
C GLU A 365 11.35 16.23 15.30
N GLY A 366 11.35 14.90 15.50
CA GLY A 366 10.19 14.12 15.91
C GLY A 366 9.25 13.74 14.75
N ASN A 367 8.74 12.50 14.78
CA ASN A 367 7.95 11.90 13.71
C ASN A 367 6.77 12.78 13.26
N ALA A 368 5.97 13.25 14.23
CA ALA A 368 4.78 14.05 13.92
C ALA A 368 5.11 15.38 13.20
N LEU A 369 6.17 16.08 13.63
CA LEU A 369 6.58 17.34 13.03
C LEU A 369 7.18 17.14 11.64
N THR A 370 8.03 16.12 11.47
CA THR A 370 8.57 15.74 10.16
C THR A 370 7.45 15.40 9.17
N TYR A 371 6.48 14.56 9.60
CA TYR A 371 5.35 14.20 8.76
C TYR A 371 4.46 15.41 8.41
N ILE A 372 4.21 16.31 9.38
CA ILE A 372 3.46 17.55 9.14
C ILE A 372 4.22 18.43 8.15
N LYS A 373 5.53 18.64 8.32
CA LYS A 373 6.35 19.43 7.40
C LYS A 373 6.21 18.91 5.97
N ASN A 374 6.42 17.63 5.74
CA ASN A 374 6.37 17.04 4.40
C ASN A 374 4.96 17.10 3.80
N THR A 375 3.93 16.69 4.55
CA THR A 375 2.54 16.72 4.06
C THR A 375 2.04 18.13 3.78
N ARG A 376 2.49 19.14 4.54
CA ARG A 376 2.21 20.54 4.23
C ARG A 376 2.84 21.00 2.93
N ARG A 377 4.09 20.62 2.65
CA ARG A 377 4.74 20.94 1.37
C ARG A 377 3.94 20.36 0.21
N ALA A 378 3.48 19.11 0.33
CA ALA A 378 2.60 18.50 -0.67
C ALA A 378 1.27 19.26 -0.81
N ALA A 379 0.61 19.59 0.30
CA ALA A 379 -0.68 20.28 0.29
C ALA A 379 -0.60 21.69 -0.30
N GLU A 380 0.41 22.48 0.09
CA GLU A 380 0.59 23.86 -0.36
C GLU A 380 0.93 23.94 -1.86
N VAL A 381 1.66 22.95 -2.39
CA VAL A 381 2.05 22.94 -3.80
C VAL A 381 0.94 22.36 -4.68
N TRP A 382 0.25 21.31 -4.24
CA TRP A 382 -0.56 20.49 -5.13
C TRP A 382 -2.06 20.53 -4.86
N MET A 383 -2.53 20.93 -3.67
CA MET A 383 -3.95 20.81 -3.32
C MET A 383 -4.81 22.06 -3.58
N ASP A 384 -4.24 23.15 -4.10
CA ASP A 384 -4.96 24.39 -4.39
C ASP A 384 -5.83 24.86 -3.20
N GLU A 385 -7.10 25.20 -3.42
CA GLU A 385 -8.07 25.55 -2.37
C GLU A 385 -8.40 24.39 -1.43
N TYR A 386 -8.19 23.13 -1.85
CA TYR A 386 -8.51 21.94 -1.05
C TYR A 386 -7.56 21.72 0.12
N LYS A 387 -6.42 22.43 0.17
CA LYS A 387 -5.53 22.43 1.35
C LYS A 387 -6.26 22.88 2.62
N GLN A 388 -7.36 23.64 2.51
CA GLN A 388 -8.21 23.99 3.65
C GLN A 388 -8.75 22.74 4.37
N TYR A 389 -9.13 21.69 3.63
CA TYR A 389 -9.62 20.44 4.23
C TYR A 389 -8.51 19.68 4.95
N TYR A 390 -7.28 19.77 4.43
CA TYR A 390 -6.11 19.27 5.14
C TYR A 390 -5.89 20.01 6.46
N TYR A 391 -5.95 21.34 6.45
CA TYR A 391 -5.82 22.13 7.66
C TYR A 391 -6.98 21.95 8.65
N SER A 392 -8.18 21.64 8.18
CA SER A 392 -9.32 21.28 9.04
C SER A 392 -9.16 19.89 9.65
N ALA A 393 -8.69 18.91 8.87
CA ALA A 393 -8.47 17.54 9.34
C ALA A 393 -7.23 17.42 10.25
N ARG A 394 -6.24 18.31 10.07
CA ARG A 394 -5.02 18.37 10.88
C ARG A 394 -4.72 19.81 11.34
N PRO A 395 -5.47 20.35 12.32
CA PRO A 395 -5.27 21.74 12.78
C PRO A 395 -3.87 22.02 13.32
N SER A 396 -3.19 21.00 13.88
CA SER A 396 -1.80 21.10 14.36
C SER A 396 -0.78 21.43 13.27
N ALA A 397 -1.16 21.27 12.00
CA ALA A 397 -0.34 21.69 10.87
C ALA A 397 -0.32 23.21 10.70
N GLN A 398 -1.34 23.94 11.14
CA GLN A 398 -1.42 25.40 10.98
C GLN A 398 -0.28 26.09 11.75
N GLY A 399 0.33 27.11 11.14
CA GLY A 399 1.40 27.90 11.75
C GLY A 399 2.77 27.21 11.88
N LYS A 400 2.91 25.93 11.53
CA LYS A 400 4.23 25.25 11.50
C LYS A 400 5.11 25.72 10.35
N ALA A 401 6.43 25.61 10.46
CA ALA A 401 7.32 25.91 9.33
C ALA A 401 7.35 24.71 8.37
N PHE A 402 7.37 24.98 7.06
CA PHE A 402 7.52 23.95 6.03
C PHE A 402 8.60 24.28 4.98
N GLY A 403 9.35 25.36 5.20
CA GLY A 403 10.40 25.83 4.29
C GLY A 403 9.88 26.44 2.99
N SER A 404 10.79 26.84 2.11
CA SER A 404 10.44 27.38 0.79
C SER A 404 9.88 26.30 -0.13
N ILE A 405 8.82 26.63 -0.86
CA ILE A 405 8.21 25.78 -1.90
C ILE A 405 8.29 26.43 -3.30
N ALA A 406 9.05 27.52 -3.44
CA ALA A 406 9.10 28.32 -4.66
C ALA A 406 9.49 27.48 -5.89
N ASP A 407 10.49 26.60 -5.76
CA ASP A 407 10.96 25.75 -6.86
C ASP A 407 9.88 24.76 -7.31
N ARG A 408 9.11 24.21 -6.35
CA ARG A 408 8.03 23.25 -6.64
C ARG A 408 6.84 23.95 -7.31
N LEU A 409 6.50 25.18 -6.89
CA LEU A 409 5.49 26.01 -7.56
C LEU A 409 5.91 26.41 -8.98
N THR A 410 7.19 26.74 -9.18
CA THR A 410 7.74 27.06 -10.50
C THR A 410 7.74 25.84 -11.40
N LEU A 411 8.11 24.67 -10.88
CA LEU A 411 8.01 23.39 -11.59
C LEU A 411 6.58 23.08 -12.02
N ARG A 412 5.60 23.20 -11.11
CA ARG A 412 4.18 22.98 -11.41
C ARG A 412 3.68 23.89 -12.56
N ARG A 413 4.09 25.16 -12.57
CA ARG A 413 3.79 26.11 -13.66
C ARG A 413 4.48 25.72 -14.96
N LYS A 414 5.78 25.38 -14.91
CA LYS A 414 6.59 24.99 -16.08
C LYS A 414 6.02 23.77 -16.79
N LEU A 415 5.53 22.79 -16.03
CA LEU A 415 4.92 21.56 -16.55
C LEU A 415 3.45 21.73 -16.97
N ASN A 416 2.88 22.94 -16.81
CA ASN A 416 1.48 23.24 -17.11
C ASN A 416 0.50 22.23 -16.47
N CYS A 417 0.74 21.90 -15.21
CA CYS A 417 -0.04 20.87 -14.53
C CYS A 417 -1.48 21.34 -14.27
N LYS A 418 -2.42 20.40 -14.36
CA LYS A 418 -3.85 20.61 -14.11
C LYS A 418 -4.12 21.04 -12.66
N PRO A 419 -5.26 21.69 -12.37
CA PRO A 419 -5.65 22.02 -11.00
C PRO A 419 -6.06 20.77 -10.20
N PHE A 420 -5.98 20.84 -8.87
CA PHE A 420 -6.34 19.73 -7.98
C PHE A 420 -7.81 19.35 -8.09
N ARG A 421 -8.69 20.32 -8.41
CA ARG A 421 -10.08 20.04 -8.74
C ARG A 421 -10.23 18.99 -9.85
N TRP A 422 -9.44 19.13 -10.92
CA TRP A 422 -9.43 18.15 -12.02
C TRP A 422 -9.01 16.76 -11.51
N TYR A 423 -7.98 16.70 -10.65
CA TYR A 423 -7.53 15.45 -10.05
C TYR A 423 -8.65 14.76 -9.24
N MET A 424 -9.37 15.52 -8.41
CA MET A 424 -10.46 14.99 -7.60
C MET A 424 -11.64 14.48 -8.43
N GLU A 425 -12.01 15.20 -9.49
CA GLU A 425 -13.11 14.84 -10.39
C GLU A 425 -12.81 13.59 -11.22
N ASN A 426 -11.56 13.41 -11.67
CA ASN A 426 -11.17 12.35 -12.59
C ASN A 426 -10.65 11.09 -11.88
N MET A 427 -9.87 11.26 -10.81
CA MET A 427 -9.18 10.14 -10.16
C MET A 427 -9.91 9.64 -8.93
N ASN A 428 -10.52 10.55 -8.17
CA ASN A 428 -11.19 10.21 -6.94
C ASN A 428 -12.69 10.53 -6.97
N ARG A 429 -13.34 10.24 -8.11
CA ARG A 429 -14.76 10.55 -8.37
C ARG A 429 -15.70 10.03 -7.28
N CYS A 430 -15.46 8.85 -6.69
CA CYS A 430 -16.26 8.32 -5.58
C CYS A 430 -16.09 9.13 -4.30
N PHE A 431 -14.85 9.47 -3.93
CA PHE A 431 -14.61 10.33 -2.76
C PHE A 431 -15.11 11.75 -3.01
N PHE A 432 -14.92 12.31 -4.20
CA PHE A 432 -15.45 13.62 -4.58
C PHE A 432 -16.99 13.62 -4.58
N ARG A 433 -17.65 12.61 -5.15
CA ARG A 433 -19.11 12.49 -5.11
C ARG A 433 -19.61 12.28 -3.69
N PHE A 434 -19.00 11.42 -2.90
CA PHE A 434 -19.41 11.21 -1.51
C PHE A 434 -19.18 12.46 -0.68
N PHE A 435 -18.03 13.12 -0.81
CA PHE A 435 -17.68 14.31 -0.04
C PHE A 435 -18.44 15.54 -0.48
N PHE A 436 -18.69 15.76 -1.78
CA PHE A 436 -19.53 16.86 -2.27
C PHE A 436 -21.01 16.53 -2.23
N SER A 437 -21.46 15.27 -2.26
CA SER A 437 -22.83 14.95 -1.85
C SER A 437 -22.97 15.18 -0.36
N LEU A 438 -21.94 14.86 0.44
CA LEU A 438 -21.89 15.22 1.85
C LEU A 438 -21.77 16.73 2.03
N SER A 439 -21.09 17.48 1.17
CA SER A 439 -20.92 18.94 1.29
C SER A 439 -22.09 19.71 0.70
N LEU A 440 -22.86 19.11 -0.22
CA LEU A 440 -24.15 19.61 -0.66
C LEU A 440 -25.20 19.28 0.39
N SER A 441 -25.15 18.07 0.99
CA SER A 441 -25.96 17.72 2.15
C SER A 441 -25.52 18.45 3.41
N LEU A 442 -24.24 18.81 3.56
CA LEU A 442 -23.66 19.66 4.62
C LEU A 442 -23.72 21.13 4.26
N SER A 443 -23.93 21.56 3.01
CA SER A 443 -24.34 22.94 2.72
C SER A 443 -25.83 23.10 2.97
N LEU A 444 -26.60 22.02 2.77
CA LEU A 444 -27.96 21.86 3.30
C LEU A 444 -27.99 21.57 4.82
N SER A 445 -26.88 21.13 5.43
CA SER A 445 -26.74 20.90 6.88
C SER A 445 -25.68 21.77 7.56
N LEU A 446 -25.28 22.89 6.94
CA LEU A 446 -24.42 23.93 7.54
C LEU A 446 -25.23 24.76 8.56
N SER A 447 -26.28 24.15 9.08
CA SER A 447 -27.04 24.49 10.27
C SER A 447 -26.68 23.59 11.46
N LEU A 448 -25.45 23.08 11.57
CA LEU A 448 -24.91 22.68 12.88
C LEU A 448 -24.50 23.94 13.67
N GLN A 449 -25.48 24.81 13.87
CA GLN A 449 -25.47 25.83 14.89
C GLN A 449 -25.39 25.10 16.24
N LYS A 450 -24.31 25.37 16.99
CA LYS A 450 -24.16 24.86 18.34
C LYS A 450 -25.08 25.66 19.26
N TRP A 451 -26.15 25.05 19.74
CA TRP A 451 -27.12 25.64 20.66
C TRP A 451 -26.91 25.11 22.08
N LYS A 452 -27.14 25.94 23.09
CA LYS A 452 -27.17 25.54 24.49
C LYS A 452 -28.49 25.99 25.15
N PRO A 453 -29.09 25.17 26.02
CA PRO A 453 -30.25 25.60 26.78
C PRO A 453 -29.86 26.68 27.81
N LYS A 454 -30.70 27.71 27.94
CA LYS A 454 -30.59 28.76 28.96
C LYS A 454 -31.98 29.00 29.56
N GLY A 455 -32.32 28.20 30.57
CA GLY A 455 -33.71 28.08 31.04
C GLY A 455 -34.56 27.38 29.97
N THR A 456 -35.70 27.96 29.64
CA THR A 456 -36.58 27.47 28.57
C THR A 456 -36.19 27.94 27.17
N ALA A 457 -35.14 28.76 27.03
CA ALA A 457 -34.70 29.29 25.73
C ALA A 457 -33.49 28.55 25.16
N LEU A 458 -33.36 28.57 23.82
CA LEU A 458 -32.21 28.03 23.09
C LEU A 458 -31.28 29.16 22.66
N GLN A 459 -30.06 29.20 23.19
CA GLN A 459 -29.05 30.22 22.90
C GLN A 459 -27.97 29.68 21.95
N HIS A 460 -27.69 30.42 20.88
CA HIS A 460 -26.61 30.11 19.96
C HIS A 460 -25.26 30.39 20.62
N MET A 461 -24.37 29.39 20.65
CA MET A 461 -23.14 29.46 21.44
C MET A 461 -22.12 30.48 20.92
N VAL A 462 -22.17 30.82 19.62
CA VAL A 462 -21.19 31.73 19.00
C VAL A 462 -21.65 33.19 19.05
N SER A 463 -22.93 33.46 18.76
CA SER A 463 -23.46 34.84 18.72
C SER A 463 -24.06 35.30 20.06
N GLY A 464 -24.36 34.37 20.98
CA GLY A 464 -25.02 34.69 22.24
C GLY A 464 -26.50 35.10 22.11
N LEU A 465 -27.09 35.01 20.92
CA LEU A 465 -28.49 35.33 20.63
C LEU A 465 -29.39 34.08 20.78
N CYS A 466 -30.69 34.26 20.95
CA CYS A 466 -31.66 33.19 21.19
C CYS A 466 -32.57 32.95 20.00
N LEU A 467 -33.01 31.69 19.84
CA LEU A 467 -33.93 31.28 18.78
C LEU A 467 -35.35 31.78 19.08
N ASP A 468 -35.94 32.49 18.12
CA ASP A 468 -37.22 33.17 18.24
C ASP A 468 -38.16 32.73 17.10
N SER A 469 -39.32 32.23 17.48
CA SER A 469 -40.35 31.73 16.55
C SER A 469 -41.28 32.83 16.03
N ASN A 470 -41.13 34.08 16.49
CA ASN A 470 -42.04 35.17 16.12
C ASN A 470 -41.78 35.70 14.70
N THR A 471 -42.23 34.95 13.70
CA THR A 471 -42.40 35.44 12.33
C THR A 471 -43.77 34.99 11.80
N PRO A 472 -44.59 35.89 11.21
CA PRO A 472 -45.95 35.53 10.81
C PRO A 472 -46.05 34.39 9.79
N THR A 473 -45.01 34.15 8.99
CA THR A 473 -44.98 33.13 7.92
C THR A 473 -43.56 32.68 7.53
N GLY A 474 -42.56 32.89 8.39
CA GLY A 474 -41.15 32.64 8.07
C GLY A 474 -40.49 31.54 8.91
N PRO A 475 -39.25 31.14 8.57
CA PRO A 475 -38.44 30.30 9.45
C PRO A 475 -38.07 31.05 10.74
N PRO A 476 -37.81 30.34 11.86
CA PRO A 476 -37.34 30.95 13.10
C PRO A 476 -36.08 31.80 12.88
N VAL A 477 -35.98 32.91 13.60
CA VAL A 477 -34.85 33.86 13.51
C VAL A 477 -34.08 33.87 14.83
N ILE A 478 -32.89 34.49 14.82
CA ILE A 478 -32.08 34.63 16.05
C ILE A 478 -32.13 36.08 16.51
N THR A 479 -32.61 36.33 17.72
CA THR A 479 -32.77 37.68 18.29
C THR A 479 -32.19 37.78 19.69
N GLN A 480 -32.20 38.96 20.30
CA GLN A 480 -31.72 39.15 21.67
C GLN A 480 -32.47 38.24 22.66
N CYS A 481 -31.75 37.55 23.54
CA CYS A 481 -32.36 36.64 24.51
C CYS A 481 -33.29 37.36 25.49
N ARG A 482 -34.56 36.96 25.53
CA ARG A 482 -35.59 37.46 26.45
C ARG A 482 -36.24 36.28 27.18
N PRO A 483 -35.77 35.91 28.39
CA PRO A 483 -36.13 34.65 29.06
C PRO A 483 -37.62 34.45 29.40
N GLN A 484 -38.44 35.50 29.32
CA GLN A 484 -39.88 35.46 29.61
C GLN A 484 -40.76 35.52 28.36
N MET A 485 -40.16 35.54 27.16
CA MET A 485 -40.91 35.65 25.93
C MET A 485 -41.32 34.26 25.43
N ALA A 486 -42.64 34.04 25.29
CA ALA A 486 -43.19 32.75 24.88
C ALA A 486 -42.62 32.25 23.53
N SER A 487 -42.36 33.16 22.59
CA SER A 487 -41.81 32.82 21.27
C SER A 487 -40.35 32.32 21.28
N GLN A 488 -39.64 32.47 22.41
CA GLN A 488 -38.28 31.95 22.61
C GLN A 488 -38.24 30.74 23.55
N THR A 489 -39.39 30.16 23.91
CA THR A 489 -39.49 29.00 24.81
C THR A 489 -39.58 27.72 23.99
N TRP A 490 -38.70 26.75 24.29
CA TRP A 490 -38.55 25.49 23.54
C TRP A 490 -38.44 24.30 24.50
N GLU A 491 -39.19 23.24 24.22
CA GLU A 491 -39.13 21.99 24.97
C GLU A 491 -38.48 20.87 24.14
N PRO A 492 -37.54 20.10 24.71
CA PRO A 492 -36.94 18.97 24.01
C PRO A 492 -37.91 17.79 23.94
N GLN A 493 -38.15 17.26 22.73
CA GLN A 493 -38.80 15.96 22.57
C GLN A 493 -37.76 14.84 22.59
N VAL A 494 -37.94 13.89 23.50
CA VAL A 494 -37.15 12.65 23.53
C VAL A 494 -37.78 11.66 22.54
N ILE A 495 -37.13 11.45 21.40
CA ILE A 495 -37.52 10.42 20.44
C ILE A 495 -36.94 9.11 20.95
N THR A 496 -37.80 8.15 21.31
CA THR A 496 -37.41 6.79 21.74
C THR A 496 -37.36 5.82 20.57
#